data_AF-A0A936BRF8-F1
#
_entry.id   AF-A0A936BRF8-F1
#
_cell.length_a   1.000
_cell.length_b   1.000
_cell.length_c   1.000
_cell.angle_alpha   90.00
_cell.angle_beta   90.00
_cell.angle_gamma   90.00
#
_symmetry.space_group_name_H-M   'P 1'
#
loop_
_entity.id
_entity.type
_entity.pdbx_description
1 polymer ?
#
loop_
_entity_poly.entity_id
_entity_poly.type
_entity_poly.pdbx_seq_one_letter_code
_entity_poly.pdbx_strand_id
1 'polypeptide(L)'
;MPMSLDQIVEETRQLPEDTVAELIDRIMLARHGSDDVPLSPVLREEIGRRAADIRSGREPGVDGEEVMARARKIVGSSPSCP
;
A
#
# COMPACT_ATOMS: atom_id res chain seq x y z
N MET A 1 7.56 -9.70 30.01
CA MET A 1 7.20 -8.28 30.01
C MET A 1 6.96 -7.89 28.57
N PRO A 2 5.76 -7.41 28.18
CA PRO A 2 5.57 -6.88 26.83
C PRO A 2 6.42 -5.62 26.66
N MET A 3 7.02 -5.49 25.49
CA MET A 3 7.74 -4.28 25.07
C MET A 3 6.77 -3.09 25.05
N SER A 4 7.22 -1.91 25.50
CA SER A 4 6.41 -0.70 25.35
C SER A 4 6.46 -0.19 23.90
N LEU A 5 5.45 0.58 23.49
CA LEU A 5 5.44 1.21 22.18
C LEU A 5 6.67 2.11 21.98
N ASP A 6 7.01 2.90 23.00
CA ASP A 6 8.18 3.79 22.95
C ASP A 6 9.48 3.02 22.73
N GLN A 7 9.61 1.84 23.35
CA GLN A 7 10.78 0.99 23.18
C GLN A 7 10.85 0.41 21.76
N ILE A 8 9.72 0.04 21.16
CA ILE A 8 9.67 -0.43 19.77
C ILE A 8 10.10 0.70 18.81
N VAL A 9 9.61 1.92 19.03
CA VAL A 9 9.98 3.09 18.23
C VAL A 9 11.47 3.37 18.35
N GLU A 10 12.01 3.39 19.57
CA GLU A 10 13.42 3.68 19.79
C GLU A 10 14.33 2.63 19.16
N GLU A 11 14.01 1.34 19.30
CA GLU A 11 14.82 0.28 18.68
C GLU A 11 14.74 0.32 17.15
N THR A 12 13.58 0.65 16.58
CA THR A 12 13.40 0.76 15.13
C THR A 12 14.18 1.95 14.55
N ARG A 13 14.32 3.07 15.29
CA ARG A 13 15.08 4.25 14.86
C ARG A 13 16.58 3.99 14.72
N GLN A 14 17.12 2.99 15.40
CA GLN A 14 18.54 2.63 15.33
C GLN A 14 18.86 1.72 14.13
N LEU A 15 17.84 1.25 13.39
CA LEU A 15 18.01 0.35 12.25
C LEU A 15 18.31 1.15 10.96
N PRO A 16 18.97 0.51 9.97
CA PRO A 16 19.08 1.08 8.62
C PRO A 16 17.71 1.32 8.00
N GLU A 17 17.59 2.37 7.18
CA GLU A 17 16.33 2.80 6.56
C GLU A 17 15.65 1.65 5.78
N ASP A 18 16.41 0.92 4.97
CA ASP A 18 15.90 -0.23 4.21
C ASP A 18 15.34 -1.34 5.12
N THR A 19 15.95 -1.55 6.29
CA THR A 19 15.50 -2.53 7.28
C THR A 19 14.22 -2.07 7.97
N VAL A 20 14.07 -0.77 8.22
CA VAL A 20 12.82 -0.20 8.76
C VAL A 20 11.68 -0.35 7.76
N ALA A 21 11.93 -0.09 6.47
CA ALA A 21 10.94 -0.28 5.42
C ALA A 21 10.46 -1.73 5.35
N GLU A 22 11.39 -2.69 5.34
CA GLU A 22 11.05 -4.12 5.35
C GLU A 22 10.29 -4.54 6.62
N LEU A 23 10.65 -4.00 7.78
CA LEU A 23 9.94 -4.25 9.04
C LEU A 23 8.48 -3.77 8.96
N ILE A 24 8.25 -2.56 8.45
CA ILE A 24 6.91 -2.00 8.28
C ILE A 24 6.10 -2.88 7.33
N ASP A 25 6.66 -3.27 6.19
CA ASP A 25 5.97 -4.14 5.22
C ASP A 25 5.55 -5.47 5.85
N ARG A 26 6.43 -6.10 6.63
CA ARG A 26 6.11 -7.35 7.35
C ARG A 26 5.04 -7.16 8.41
N ILE A 27 5.06 -6.05 9.16
CA ILE A 27 4.02 -5.72 10.14
C ILE A 27 2.67 -5.53 9.44
N MET A 28 2.65 -4.75 8.37
CA MET A 28 1.43 -4.49 7.61
C MET A 28 0.85 -5.79 7.04
N LEU A 29 1.69 -6.63 6.44
CA LEU A 29 1.30 -7.94 5.92
C LEU A 29 0.76 -8.86 7.03
N ALA A 30 1.42 -8.92 8.19
CA ALA A 30 0.98 -9.78 9.29
C ALA A 30 -0.34 -9.30 9.93
N ARG A 31 -0.62 -7.99 9.90
CA ARG A 31 -1.81 -7.39 10.53
C ARG A 31 -3.01 -7.29 9.60
N HIS A 32 -2.77 -7.13 8.30
CA HIS A 32 -3.82 -6.86 7.31
C HIS A 32 -3.91 -7.94 6.21
N GLY A 33 -3.02 -8.95 6.24
CA GLY A 33 -2.87 -9.89 5.14
C GLY A 33 -2.32 -9.19 3.90
N SER A 34 -2.20 -9.92 2.79
CA SER A 34 -1.87 -9.31 1.50
C SER A 34 -3.02 -8.47 0.94
N ASP A 35 -4.27 -8.71 1.37
CA ASP A 35 -5.45 -8.22 0.62
C ASP A 35 -6.74 -7.93 1.43
N ASP A 36 -6.82 -8.12 2.74
CA ASP A 36 -8.15 -8.08 3.41
C ASP A 36 -8.44 -6.76 4.12
N VAL A 37 -8.49 -5.67 3.32
CA VAL A 37 -9.56 -4.70 3.57
C VAL A 37 -10.78 -5.28 2.86
N PRO A 38 -11.84 -5.71 3.57
CA PRO A 38 -13.04 -6.20 2.91
C PRO A 38 -13.62 -5.06 2.08
N LEU A 39 -13.36 -5.14 0.77
CA LEU A 39 -13.99 -4.26 -0.20
C LEU A 39 -15.50 -4.38 -0.02
N SER A 40 -16.19 -3.24 0.05
CA SER A 40 -17.65 -3.27 0.09
C SER A 40 -18.16 -4.07 -1.12
N PRO A 41 -19.28 -4.80 -1.00
CA PRO A 41 -19.83 -5.59 -2.11
C PRO A 41 -20.00 -4.76 -3.38
N VAL A 42 -20.42 -3.50 -3.22
CA VAL A 42 -20.56 -2.51 -4.30
C VAL A 42 -19.22 -2.22 -4.98
N LEU A 43 -18.16 -1.98 -4.21
CA LEU A 43 -16.83 -1.71 -4.76
C LEU A 43 -16.27 -2.94 -5.49
N ARG A 44 -16.49 -4.14 -4.96
CA ARG A 44 -16.08 -5.39 -5.58
C ARG A 44 -16.77 -5.61 -6.93
N GLU A 45 -18.07 -5.39 -6.99
CA GLU A 45 -18.86 -5.50 -8.23
C GLU A 45 -18.38 -4.49 -9.28
N GLU A 46 -18.18 -3.24 -8.87
CA GLU A 46 -17.71 -2.17 -9.73
C GLU A 46 -16.31 -2.45 -10.32
N ILE A 47 -15.37 -2.95 -9.51
CA ILE A 47 -14.03 -3.37 -9.99
C ILE A 47 -14.17 -4.47 -11.05
N GLY A 48 -15.00 -5.49 -10.79
CA GLY A 48 -15.23 -6.59 -11.72
C GLY A 48 -15.79 -6.10 -13.07
N ARG A 49 -16.80 -5.22 -13.00
CA ARG A 49 -17.42 -4.60 -14.18
C ARG A 49 -16.41 -3.79 -15.00
N ARG A 50 -15.68 -2.87 -14.37
CA ARG A 50 -14.66 -2.04 -15.06
C ARG A 50 -13.56 -2.89 -15.68
N ALA A 51 -13.11 -3.92 -14.99
CA ALA A 51 -12.09 -4.81 -15.52
C ALA A 51 -12.59 -5.59 -16.75
N ALA A 52 -13.88 -5.96 -16.81
CA ALA A 52 -14.48 -6.56 -17.99
C ALA A 52 -14.65 -5.55 -19.15
N ASP A 53 -15.07 -4.32 -18.85
CA ASP A 53 -15.16 -3.24 -19.84
C ASP A 53 -13.80 -2.94 -20.47
N ILE A 54 -12.72 -2.92 -19.67
CA ILE A 54 -11.33 -2.76 -20.16
C ILE A 54 -10.89 -3.96 -21.01
N ARG A 55 -11.05 -5.20 -20.52
CA ARG A 55 -10.63 -6.41 -21.26
C ARG A 55 -11.38 -6.61 -22.57
N SER A 56 -12.64 -6.18 -22.63
CA SER A 56 -13.45 -6.25 -23.86
C SER A 56 -13.13 -5.12 -24.85
N GLY A 57 -12.30 -4.15 -24.46
CA GLY A 57 -11.98 -2.97 -25.28
C GLY A 57 -13.09 -1.92 -25.31
N ARG A 58 -14.12 -2.03 -24.46
CA ARG A 58 -15.18 -1.03 -24.32
C ARG A 58 -14.65 0.26 -23.69
N GLU A 59 -13.78 0.13 -22.69
CA GLU A 59 -13.10 1.24 -22.04
C GLU A 59 -11.58 1.10 -22.20
N PRO A 60 -10.83 2.19 -22.38
CA PRO A 60 -9.38 2.12 -22.43
C PRO A 60 -8.81 1.84 -21.03
N GLY A 61 -7.86 0.90 -20.95
CA GLY A 61 -6.98 0.79 -19.79
C GLY A 61 -5.97 1.93 -19.77
N VAL A 62 -5.45 2.26 -18.59
CA VAL A 62 -4.29 3.15 -18.44
C VAL A 62 -3.05 2.28 -18.21
N ASP A 63 -1.92 2.69 -18.79
CA ASP A 63 -0.67 2.01 -18.55
C ASP A 63 -0.30 2.01 -17.05
N GLY A 64 0.03 0.83 -16.52
CA GLY A 64 0.29 0.67 -15.09
C GLY A 64 1.53 1.41 -14.63
N GLU A 65 2.57 1.49 -15.46
CA GLU A 65 3.81 2.21 -15.14
C GLU A 65 3.54 3.72 -15.07
N GLU A 66 2.73 4.24 -15.98
CA GLU A 66 2.28 5.65 -15.95
C GLU A 66 1.46 5.95 -14.68
N VAL A 67 0.52 5.08 -14.33
CA VAL A 67 -0.27 5.23 -13.09
C VAL A 67 0.64 5.26 -11.87
N MET A 68 1.59 4.32 -11.78
CA MET A 68 2.52 4.24 -10.65
C MET A 68 3.48 5.42 -10.60
N ALA A 69 3.92 5.94 -11.75
CA ALA A 69 4.75 7.15 -11.81
C ALA A 69 4.00 8.38 -11.27
N ARG A 70 2.70 8.52 -11.59
CA ARG A 70 1.84 9.57 -11.03
C ARG A 70 1.61 9.37 -9.53
N ALA A 71 1.35 8.15 -9.09
CA ALA A 71 1.15 7.81 -7.67
C ALA A 71 2.38 8.15 -6.82
N ARG A 72 3.60 7.81 -7.30
CA ARG A 72 4.84 8.17 -6.62
C ARG A 72 5.05 9.68 -6.48
N LYS A 73 4.58 10.50 -7.42
CA LYS A 73 4.60 11.97 -7.26
C LYS A 73 3.64 12.45 -6.19
N ILE A 74 2.55 11.74 -5.92
CA ILE A 74 1.57 12.15 -4.90
C ILE A 74 2.03 11.65 -3.52
N VAL A 75 2.40 10.38 -3.42
CA VAL A 75 2.77 9.73 -2.16
C VAL A 75 4.23 10.01 -1.78
N GLY A 76 5.14 10.01 -2.74
CA GLY A 76 6.57 10.27 -2.55
C GLY A 76 6.96 11.76 -2.49
N SER A 77 6.02 12.69 -2.69
CA SER A 77 6.22 14.12 -2.42
C SER A 77 5.73 14.55 -1.04
N SER A 78 5.29 13.61 -0.20
CA SER A 78 5.10 13.92 1.21
C SER A 78 6.48 14.28 1.75
N PRO A 79 6.72 15.51 2.24
CA PRO A 79 8.00 15.84 2.86
C PRO A 79 8.18 14.82 3.97
N SER A 80 9.27 14.07 3.88
CA SER A 80 9.80 13.23 4.95
C SER A 80 9.52 13.92 6.28
N CYS A 81 8.73 13.25 7.12
CA CYS A 81 8.49 13.65 8.49
C CYS A 81 9.87 13.97 9.13
N PRO A 82 10.09 15.18 9.69
CA PRO A 82 11.30 15.47 10.44
C PRO A 82 11.40 14.62 11.72
#